data_AF-A0A090QN44-F1
#
_entry.id   AF-A0A090QN44-F1
#
_cell.length_a   1.000
_cell.length_b   1.000
_cell.length_c   1.000
_cell.angle_alpha   90.00
_cell.angle_beta   90.00
_cell.angle_gamma   90.00
#
_symmetry.space_group_name_H-M   'P 1'
#
loop_
_entity.id
_entity.type
_entity.pdbx_description
1 polymer ?
#
loop_
_entity_poly.entity_id
_entity_poly.type
_entity_poly.pdbx_seq_one_letter_code
_entity_poly.pdbx_strand_id
1 'polypeptide(L)' 'MFDRCIKKFGALADDEMFGFEPSLMLGGECLLSNISKVNIHVHLSILAQLGKIEVLDNDGLLGKAFS' A
#
# COMPACT_ATOMS: atom_id res chain seq x y z
N MET A 1 9.65 -2.29 -6.80
CA MET A 1 9.39 -2.64 -5.39
C MET A 1 8.81 -4.05 -5.26
N PHE A 2 7.77 -4.38 -6.02
CA PHE A 2 7.05 -5.66 -5.95
C PHE A 2 7.96 -6.92 -6.03
N ASP A 3 8.84 -7.01 -7.02
CA ASP A 3 9.75 -8.18 -7.15
C ASP A 3 10.66 -8.38 -5.93
N ARG A 4 11.08 -7.28 -5.28
CA ARG A 4 11.88 -7.34 -4.05
C ARG A 4 11.05 -7.86 -2.88
N CYS A 5 9.74 -7.58 -2.87
CA CYS A 5 8.82 -8.10 -1.86
C CYS A 5 8.58 -9.60 -2.08
N ILE A 6 8.31 -10.03 -3.32
CA ILE A 6 8.21 -11.45 -3.66
C ILE A 6 9.49 -12.21 -3.27
N LYS A 7 10.67 -11.64 -3.58
CA LYS A 7 11.96 -12.24 -3.20
C LYS A 7 12.15 -12.36 -1.68
N LYS A 8 11.63 -11.41 -0.90
CA LYS A 8 11.80 -11.36 0.57
C LYS A 8 10.76 -12.19 1.32
N PHE A 9 9.51 -12.18 0.86
CA PHE A 9 8.35 -12.69 1.60
C PHE A 9 7.67 -13.88 0.93
N GLY A 10 8.05 -14.22 -0.30
CA GLY A 10 7.39 -15.23 -1.11
C GLY A 10 6.14 -14.70 -1.84
N ALA A 11 5.42 -15.62 -2.48
CA ALA A 11 4.13 -15.32 -3.09
C ALA A 11 3.08 -14.96 -2.03
N LEU A 12 2.13 -14.11 -2.42
CA LEU A 12 0.95 -13.78 -1.62
C LEU A 12 -0.05 -14.93 -1.70
N ALA A 13 -0.76 -15.20 -0.60
CA ALA A 13 -2.02 -15.94 -0.64
C ALA A 13 -3.16 -15.08 -1.22
N ASP A 14 -4.30 -15.70 -1.51
CA ASP A 14 -5.46 -15.04 -2.16
C ASP A 14 -6.00 -13.84 -1.36
N ASP A 15 -5.84 -13.85 -0.04
CA ASP A 15 -6.29 -12.81 0.88
C ASP A 15 -5.14 -11.93 1.40
N GLU A 16 -3.93 -12.06 0.88
CA GLU A 16 -2.77 -11.28 1.29
C GLU A 16 -2.44 -10.14 0.31
N MET A 17 -1.88 -9.06 0.85
CA MET A 17 -1.22 -8.01 0.08
C MET A 17 0.10 -7.59 0.75
N PHE A 18 0.95 -6.90 0.00
CA PHE A 18 2.08 -6.17 0.58
C PHE A 18 1.61 -4.79 1.05
N GLY A 19 1.58 -4.60 2.37
CA GLY A 19 1.19 -3.34 3.00
C GLY A 19 2.37 -2.66 3.71
N PHE A 20 2.37 -1.33 3.76
CA PHE A 20 3.33 -0.59 4.58
C PHE A 20 2.88 -0.55 6.04
N GLU A 21 3.78 -0.88 6.96
CA GLU A 21 3.61 -0.79 8.40
C GLU A 21 4.82 -0.04 9.00
N PRO A 22 4.66 1.22 9.46
CA PRO A 22 3.44 2.03 9.48
C PRO A 22 2.92 2.40 8.08
N SER A 23 1.61 2.65 7.96
CA SER A 23 0.99 3.11 6.70
C SER A 23 1.60 4.43 6.23
N LEU A 24 1.76 4.59 4.91
CA LEU A 24 2.24 5.84 4.29
C LEU A 24 1.34 7.03 4.65
N MET A 25 0.01 6.81 4.76
CA MET A 25 -0.93 7.87 5.15
C MET A 25 -0.72 8.36 6.60
N LEU A 26 -0.04 7.57 7.43
CA LEU A 26 0.28 7.89 8.82
C LEU A 26 1.74 8.31 8.99
N GLY A 27 2.40 8.75 7.91
CA GLY A 27 3.80 9.17 7.91
C GLY A 27 4.81 8.03 7.82
N GLY A 28 4.37 6.82 7.46
CA GLY A 28 5.26 5.71 7.13
C GLY A 28 6.13 6.02 5.91
N GLU A 29 7.35 5.48 5.91
CA GLU A 29 8.28 5.64 4.79
C GLU A 29 8.15 4.49 3.78
N CYS A 30 8.39 4.81 2.50
CA CYS A 30 8.40 3.84 1.40
C CYS A 30 9.68 2.98 1.38
N LEU A 31 9.92 2.23 2.46
CA LEU A 31 11.08 1.36 2.64
C LEU A 31 10.68 -0.12 2.59
N LEU A 32 11.51 -0.97 1.98
CA LEU A 32 11.29 -2.43 1.96
C LEU A 32 11.31 -3.06 3.36
N SER A 33 11.94 -2.41 4.34
CA SER A 33 11.91 -2.82 5.74
C SER A 33 10.53 -2.65 6.37
N ASN A 34 9.75 -1.69 5.88
CA ASN A 34 8.43 -1.34 6.40
C ASN A 34 7.31 -2.04 5.63
N ILE A 35 7.61 -3.07 4.85
CA ILE A 35 6.60 -3.86 4.14
C ILE A 35 6.36 -5.15 4.91
N SER A 36 5.08 -5.50 5.08
CA SER A 36 4.60 -6.76 5.65
C SER A 36 3.60 -7.42 4.68
N LYS A 37 3.46 -8.75 4.77
CA LYS A 37 2.27 -9.42 4.22
C LYS A 37 1.12 -9.22 5.20
N VAL A 38 0.02 -8.66 4.73
CA VAL A 38 -1.17 -8.34 5.55
C VAL A 38 -2.42 -8.85 4.86
N ASN A 39 -3.47 -9.13 5.64
CA ASN A 39 -4.76 -9.46 5.05
C ASN A 39 -5.34 -8.24 4.33
N ILE A 40 -5.66 -8.40 3.03
CA ILE A 40 -6.10 -7.32 2.15
C ILE A 40 -7.41 -6.69 2.61
N HIS A 41 -8.37 -7.51 3.06
CA HIS A 41 -9.68 -7.02 3.49
C HIS A 41 -9.58 -6.17 4.75
N VAL A 42 -8.81 -6.63 5.74
CA VAL A 42 -8.60 -5.90 6.99
C VAL A 42 -7.83 -4.60 6.72
N HIS A 43 -6.71 -4.69 6.00
CA HIS A 43 -5.82 -3.55 5.80
C HIS A 43 -6.52 -2.43 5.00
N LEU A 44 -7.18 -2.77 3.88
CA LEU A 44 -7.92 -1.79 3.09
C LEU A 44 -9.13 -1.22 3.84
N SER A 45 -9.80 -2.01 4.68
CA SER A 45 -10.92 -1.51 5.51
C SER A 45 -10.46 -0.45 6.52
N ILE A 46 -9.27 -0.60 7.09
CA ILE A 46 -8.68 0.41 7.99
C ILE A 46 -8.31 1.66 7.20
N LEU A 47 -7.61 1.52 6.07
CA LEU A 47 -7.22 2.66 5.24
C LEU A 47 -8.43 3.44 4.73
N ALA A 48 -9.50 2.76 4.34
CA ALA A 48 -10.74 3.39 3.87
C ALA A 48 -11.43 4.23 4.97
N GLN A 49 -11.29 3.86 6.24
CA GLN A 49 -11.81 4.65 7.37
C GLN A 49 -10.97 5.89 7.67
N LEU A 50 -9.68 5.87 7.34
CA LEU A 50 -8.75 6.97 7.61
C LEU A 50 -8.61 7.94 6.43
N GLY A 51 -8.80 7.45 5.21
CA GLY A 51 -8.62 8.20 3.97
C GLY A 51 -9.88 8.96 3.53
N LYS A 52 -9.70 9.86 2.56
CA LYS A 52 -10.79 10.45 1.79
C LYS A 52 -10.75 9.87 0.37
N ILE A 53 -11.92 9.51 -0.16
CA ILE A 53 -12.04 9.10 -1.55
C ILE A 53 -12.02 10.38 -2.41
N GLU A 54 -11.11 10.41 -3.38
CA GLU A 54 -11.02 11.47 -4.38
C GLU A 54 -11.15 10.86 -5.78
N VAL A 55 -11.96 11.47 -6.63
CA VAL A 55 -12.06 11.09 -8.05
C VAL A 55 -11.00 11.88 -8.82
N LEU A 56 -10.05 11.17 -9.40
CA LEU A 56 -8.97 11.74 -10.20
C LEU A 56 -9.09 11.21 -11.63
N ASP A 57 -8.85 12.07 -12.62
CA ASP A 57 -8.55 11.64 -13.97
C ASP A 57 -7.08 11.21 -14.07
N ASN A 58 -6.64 10.81 -15.27
CA ASN A 58 -5.27 10.34 -15.46
C ASN A 58 -4.22 11.41 -15.10
N ASP A 59 -4.48 12.67 -15.43
CA ASP A 59 -3.55 13.77 -15.15
C ASP A 59 -3.47 14.05 -13.65
N GLY A 60 -4.62 14.06 -12.96
CA GLY A 60 -4.69 14.21 -11.51
C GLY A 60 -4.01 13.06 -10.75
N LEU A 61 -4.11 11.82 -11.26
CA LEU A 61 -3.43 10.67 -10.70
C LEU A 61 -1.90 10.81 -10.80
N LEU A 62 -1.39 11.15 -11.98
CA LEU A 62 0.05 11.33 -12.21
C LEU A 62 0.60 12.48 -11.37
N GLY A 63 -0.15 13.59 -11.27
CA GLY A 63 0.21 14.71 -10.42
C GLY A 63 0.43 14.30 -8.97
N LYS A 64 -0.50 13.53 -8.38
CA LYS A 64 -0.36 13.09 -6.98
C LYS A 64 0.67 11.99 -6.75
N ALA A 65 0.85 11.07 -7.70
CA ALA A 65 1.75 9.94 -7.52
C ALA A 65 3.24 10.34 -7.51
N PHE A 66 3.57 11.46 -8.16
CA PHE A 66 4.95 11.91 -8.37
C PHE A 66 5.24 13.33 -7.86
N SER A 67 4.28 14.00 -7.20
CA SER A 67 4.50 15.29 -6.51
C SER A 67 5.24 15.17 -5.20
#